data_AF-A0A7V4CMQ3-F1
#
_entry.id   AF-A0A7V4CMQ3-F1
#
_cell.length_a   1.000
_cell.length_b   1.000
_cell.length_c   1.000
_cell.angle_alpha   90.00
_cell.angle_beta   90.00
_cell.angle_gamma   90.00
#
_symmetry.space_group_name_H-M   'P 1'
#
loop_
_entity.id
_entity.type
_entity.pdbx_description
1 polymer ?
#
loop_
_entity_poly.entity_id
_entity_poly.type
_entity_poly.pdbx_seq_one_letter_code
_entity_poly.pdbx_strand_id
1 'polypeptide(L)'
;FLFATFYVMRLSSSIIVKEENERTVDFVLSKPISRRRYVFEKILLVSINLVIYDGVIALSLLYMFDKYKIKPFDIVQFWYIVLSFVAVHVFTALIGIITSTIFRKRNTADTVTLFLLGFFYILGLIARVYEKYSYIKKLTPFGIFDPADIIKTNSFNYKAFVFIILLYLACTIFSVLYYERKDIYA
;
A
#
# COMPACT_ATOMS: atom_id res chain seq x y z
N PHE A 1 3.83 3.05 -12.06
CA PHE A 1 2.93 3.43 -10.95
C PHE A 1 1.87 2.37 -10.70
N LEU A 2 0.83 2.21 -11.54
CA LEU A 2 -0.26 1.25 -11.25
C LEU A 2 0.22 -0.21 -11.11
N PHE A 3 1.15 -0.68 -11.95
CA PHE A 3 1.75 -2.01 -11.82
C PHE A 3 2.51 -2.21 -10.49
N ALA A 4 3.18 -1.15 -10.02
CA ALA A 4 3.89 -1.16 -8.75
C ALA A 4 2.90 -1.28 -7.58
N THR A 5 1.79 -0.56 -7.67
CA THR A 5 0.68 -0.66 -6.72
C THR A 5 0.04 -2.05 -6.72
N PHE A 6 -0.13 -2.67 -7.89
CA PHE A 6 -0.63 -4.04 -8.00
C PHE A 6 0.32 -5.07 -7.36
N TYR A 7 1.63 -4.88 -7.50
CA TYR A 7 2.63 -5.71 -6.83
C TYR A 7 2.50 -5.62 -5.30
N VAL A 8 2.44 -4.40 -4.75
CA VAL A 8 2.28 -4.16 -3.31
C VAL A 8 0.97 -4.75 -2.79
N MET A 9 -0.11 -4.59 -3.56
CA MET A 9 -1.40 -5.20 -3.28
C MET A 9 -1.28 -6.72 -3.17
N ARG A 10 -0.68 -7.38 -4.16
CA ARG A 10 -0.52 -8.84 -4.20
C ARG A 10 0.35 -9.37 -3.05
N LEU A 11 1.44 -8.65 -2.73
CA LEU A 11 2.31 -8.97 -1.62
C LEU A 11 1.55 -8.92 -0.29
N SER A 12 0.87 -7.79 -0.03
CA SER A 12 0.16 -7.54 1.23
C SER A 12 -1.10 -8.40 1.40
N SER A 13 -1.90 -8.61 0.35
CA SER A 13 -3.14 -9.41 0.41
C SER A 13 -2.91 -10.88 0.71
N SER A 14 -1.72 -11.40 0.36
CA SER A 14 -1.40 -12.81 0.54
C SER A 14 -0.52 -13.10 1.77
N ILE A 15 -0.02 -12.08 2.46
CA ILE A 15 1.08 -12.24 3.43
C ILE A 15 0.75 -13.16 4.62
N ILE A 16 -0.49 -13.14 5.11
CA ILE A 16 -0.97 -13.99 6.23
C ILE A 16 -1.84 -15.12 5.68
N VAL A 17 -2.86 -14.80 4.89
CA VAL A 17 -3.85 -15.77 4.39
C VAL A 17 -3.24 -16.89 3.54
N LYS A 18 -2.07 -16.68 2.92
CA LYS A 18 -1.42 -17.73 2.12
C LYS A 18 -1.10 -18.96 2.98
N GLU A 19 -0.54 -18.77 4.17
CA GLU A 19 -0.12 -19.88 5.03
C GLU A 19 -1.33 -20.56 5.69
N GLU A 20 -2.40 -19.82 5.95
CA GLU A 20 -3.68 -20.41 6.36
C GLU A 20 -4.29 -21.27 5.25
N ASN A 21 -4.33 -20.73 4.04
CA ASN A 21 -4.91 -21.40 2.88
C ASN A 21 -4.12 -22.66 2.47
N GLU A 22 -2.80 -22.66 2.68
CA GLU A 22 -1.91 -23.79 2.41
C GLU A 22 -1.79 -24.76 3.61
N ARG A 23 -2.46 -24.48 4.75
CA ARG A 23 -2.37 -25.23 6.02
C ARG A 23 -0.94 -25.36 6.56
N THR A 24 -0.08 -24.40 6.25
CA THR A 24 1.30 -24.36 6.74
C THR A 24 1.43 -23.55 8.03
N VAL A 25 0.40 -22.79 8.40
CA VAL A 25 0.36 -21.99 9.63
C VAL A 25 0.49 -22.84 10.90
N ASP A 26 -0.03 -24.07 10.91
CA ASP A 26 0.04 -24.97 12.06
C ASP A 26 1.48 -25.40 12.37
N PHE A 27 2.30 -25.61 11.35
CA PHE A 27 3.74 -25.90 11.51
C PHE A 27 4.53 -24.70 12.02
N VAL A 28 4.08 -23.49 11.70
CA VAL A 28 4.72 -22.25 12.14
C VAL A 28 4.35 -21.97 13.59
N LEU A 29 3.07 -22.12 13.95
CA LEU A 29 2.55 -21.87 15.30
C LEU A 29 2.79 -23.01 16.29
N SER A 30 3.26 -24.18 15.86
CA SER A 30 3.75 -25.23 16.75
C SER A 30 5.13 -24.92 17.36
N LYS A 31 5.89 -24.00 16.73
CA LYS A 31 7.10 -23.43 17.32
C LYS A 31 6.70 -22.46 18.45
N PRO A 32 7.58 -22.21 19.44
CA PRO A 32 7.28 -21.31 20.56
C PRO A 32 7.31 -19.83 20.14
N ILE A 33 6.45 -19.46 19.18
CA ILE A 33 6.25 -18.09 18.70
C ILE A 33 4.81 -17.66 19.01
N SER A 34 4.63 -16.44 19.49
CA SER A 34 3.30 -15.91 19.75
C SER A 34 2.62 -15.49 18.44
N ARG A 35 1.28 -15.61 18.40
CA ARG A 35 0.48 -15.13 17.26
C ARG A 35 0.70 -13.65 16.95
N ARG A 36 0.91 -12.83 17.99
CA ARG A 36 1.23 -11.41 17.86
C ARG A 36 2.55 -11.20 17.12
N ARG A 37 3.60 -11.92 17.55
CA ARG A 37 4.92 -11.87 16.91
C ARG A 37 4.84 -12.31 15.46
N TYR A 38 4.13 -13.41 15.18
CA TYR A 38 3.92 -13.91 13.83
C TYR A 38 3.33 -12.84 12.90
N VAL A 39 2.21 -12.21 13.27
CA VAL A 39 1.58 -11.17 12.44
C VAL A 39 2.44 -9.92 12.31
N PHE A 40 3.05 -9.48 13.40
CA PHE A 40 3.90 -8.29 13.39
C PHE A 40 5.12 -8.47 12.47
N GLU A 41 5.79 -9.62 12.53
CA GLU A 41 6.91 -9.94 11.63
C GLU A 41 6.48 -9.99 10.16
N LYS A 42 5.29 -10.52 9.85
CA LYS A 42 4.72 -10.52 8.50
C LYS A 42 4.46 -9.10 7.99
N ILE A 43 3.86 -8.24 8.81
CA ILE A 43 3.59 -6.83 8.47
C ILE A 43 4.91 -6.08 8.28
N LEU A 44 5.88 -6.28 9.17
CA LEU A 44 7.21 -5.68 9.06
C LEU A 44 7.91 -6.11 7.76
N LEU A 45 7.78 -7.38 7.36
CA LEU A 45 8.30 -7.86 6.08
C LEU A 45 7.65 -7.15 4.89
N VAL A 46 6.34 -6.86 4.93
CA VAL A 46 5.68 -6.02 3.90
C VAL A 46 6.25 -4.61 3.90
N SER A 47 6.45 -3.99 5.07
CA SER A 47 7.03 -2.64 5.16
C SER A 47 8.44 -2.58 4.60
N ILE A 48 9.30 -3.55 4.94
CA ILE A 48 10.67 -3.65 4.42
C ILE A 48 10.67 -3.82 2.90
N ASN A 49 9.84 -4.73 2.37
CA ASN A 49 9.73 -4.93 0.92
C ASN A 49 9.24 -3.67 0.22
N LEU A 50 8.29 -2.93 0.80
CA LEU A 50 7.81 -1.67 0.25
C LEU A 50 8.93 -0.63 0.17
N VAL A 51 9.69 -0.43 1.26
CA VAL A 51 10.82 0.51 1.29
C VAL A 51 11.89 0.14 0.27
N ILE A 52 12.26 -1.14 0.17
CA ILE A 52 13.23 -1.63 -0.81
C ILE A 52 12.71 -1.38 -2.23
N TYR A 53 11.46 -1.77 -2.49
CA TYR A 53 10.85 -1.68 -3.82
C TYR A 53 10.75 -0.23 -4.31
N ASP A 54 10.20 0.66 -3.48
CA ASP A 54 10.09 2.08 -3.81
C ASP A 54 11.45 2.77 -3.86
N GLY A 55 12.39 2.39 -2.98
CA GLY A 55 13.77 2.88 -2.98
C GLY A 55 14.51 2.53 -4.28
N VAL A 56 14.44 1.28 -4.73
CA VAL A 56 15.05 0.84 -6.00
C VAL A 56 14.45 1.59 -7.19
N ILE A 57 13.12 1.75 -7.23
CA ILE A 57 12.45 2.50 -8.30
C ILE A 57 12.86 3.97 -8.27
N ALA A 58 12.86 4.61 -7.10
CA ALA A 58 13.24 6.01 -6.94
C ALA A 58 14.69 6.27 -7.36
N LEU A 59 15.63 5.43 -6.92
CA LEU A 59 17.05 5.55 -7.31
C LEU A 59 17.26 5.30 -8.80
N SER A 60 16.55 4.32 -9.37
CA SER A 60 16.60 4.04 -10.81
C SER A 60 16.07 5.22 -11.63
N LEU A 61 14.94 5.80 -11.21
CA LEU A 61 14.36 6.99 -11.83
C LEU A 61 15.30 8.18 -11.70
N LEU A 62 15.85 8.43 -10.50
CA LEU A 62 16.78 9.54 -10.28
C LEU A 62 18.01 9.44 -11.20
N TYR A 63 18.59 8.24 -11.32
CA TYR A 63 19.70 8.00 -12.25
C TYR A 63 19.31 8.23 -13.71
N MET A 64 18.14 7.76 -14.13
CA MET A 64 17.64 7.97 -15.50
C MET A 64 17.39 9.46 -15.79
N PHE A 65 16.77 10.18 -14.87
CA PHE A 65 16.53 11.62 -14.99
C PHE A 65 17.85 12.39 -15.05
N ASP A 66 18.83 12.06 -14.19
CA ASP A 66 20.12 12.75 -14.23
C ASP A 66 20.89 12.51 -15.53
N LYS A 67 20.86 11.27 -16.04
CA LYS A 67 21.60 10.87 -17.25
C LYS A 67 20.97 11.33 -18.56
N TYR A 68 19.64 11.36 -18.65
CA TYR A 68 18.92 11.59 -19.91
C TYR A 68 18.08 12.88 -19.91
N LYS A 69 18.25 13.76 -18.91
CA LYS A 69 17.55 15.05 -18.87
C LYS A 69 17.85 15.91 -20.11
N ILE A 70 16.79 16.35 -20.78
CA ILE A 70 16.86 17.35 -21.85
C ILE A 70 16.92 18.77 -21.26
N LYS A 71 16.32 18.97 -20.09
CA LYS A 71 16.31 20.22 -19.33
C LYS A 71 16.54 19.95 -17.85
N PRO A 72 17.10 20.90 -17.08
CA PRO A 72 17.15 20.78 -15.63
C PRO A 72 15.75 20.49 -15.06
N PHE A 73 15.67 19.60 -14.08
CA PHE A 73 14.43 19.27 -13.37
C PHE A 73 14.53 19.70 -11.92
N ASP A 74 13.38 19.99 -11.30
CA ASP A 74 13.31 20.30 -9.88
C ASP A 74 13.40 19.01 -9.05
N ILE A 75 14.50 18.88 -8.29
CA ILE A 75 14.75 17.72 -7.44
C ILE A 75 13.73 17.61 -6.29
N VAL A 76 13.21 18.74 -5.80
CA VAL A 76 12.19 18.76 -4.74
C VAL A 76 10.88 18.20 -5.29
N GLN A 77 10.48 18.67 -6.48
CA GLN A 77 9.29 18.17 -7.16
C GLN A 77 9.39 16.67 -7.49
N PHE A 78 10.58 16.20 -7.88
CA PHE A 78 10.84 14.77 -8.09
C PHE A 78 10.55 13.97 -6.82
N TRP A 79 11.07 14.39 -5.66
CA TRP A 79 10.83 13.69 -4.40
C TRP A 79 9.37 13.77 -3.94
N TYR A 80 8.65 14.85 -4.26
CA TYR A 80 7.20 14.91 -4.02
C TYR A 80 6.43 13.86 -4.80
N ILE A 81 6.79 13.60 -6.06
CA ILE A 81 6.17 12.55 -6.87
C ILE A 81 6.52 11.16 -6.30
N VAL A 82 7.78 10.93 -5.93
CA VAL A 82 8.20 9.67 -5.29
C VAL A 82 7.42 9.42 -4.00
N LEU A 83 7.30 10.42 -3.12
CA LEU A 83 6.53 10.32 -1.88
C LEU A 83 5.03 10.10 -2.15
N SER A 84 4.50 10.67 -3.23
CA SER A 84 3.13 10.44 -3.67
C SER A 84 2.89 8.96 -4.01
N PHE A 85 3.86 8.31 -4.65
CA PHE A 85 3.78 6.89 -4.94
C PHE A 85 3.85 6.02 -3.69
N VAL A 86 4.78 6.34 -2.79
CA VAL A 86 4.90 5.67 -1.48
C VAL A 86 3.58 5.79 -0.70
N ALA A 87 2.94 6.96 -0.69
CA ALA A 87 1.66 7.17 0.00
C ALA A 87 0.58 6.21 -0.50
N VAL A 88 0.47 6.06 -1.83
CA VAL A 88 -0.49 5.16 -2.45
C VAL A 88 -0.13 3.69 -2.18
N HIS A 89 1.15 3.33 -2.23
CA HIS A 89 1.60 1.98 -1.90
C HIS A 89 1.31 1.60 -0.46
N VAL A 90 1.59 2.49 0.52
CA VAL A 90 1.25 2.28 1.93
C VAL A 90 -0.26 2.13 2.11
N PHE A 91 -1.06 2.96 1.42
CA PHE A 91 -2.51 2.82 1.43
C PHE A 91 -2.95 1.45 0.90
N THR A 92 -2.39 0.98 -0.20
CA THR A 92 -2.78 -0.34 -0.74
C THR A 92 -2.26 -1.50 0.10
N ALA A 93 -1.11 -1.35 0.73
CA ALA A 93 -0.56 -2.31 1.68
C ALA A 93 -1.47 -2.46 2.91
N LEU A 94 -2.01 -1.36 3.43
CA LEU A 94 -2.94 -1.43 4.57
C LEU A 94 -4.19 -2.23 4.22
N ILE A 95 -4.75 -2.04 3.01
CA ILE A 95 -5.93 -2.80 2.56
C ILE A 95 -5.57 -4.27 2.46
N GLY A 96 -4.45 -4.60 1.80
CA GLY A 96 -4.02 -5.99 1.64
C GLY A 96 -3.75 -6.68 2.97
N ILE A 97 -3.10 -6.01 3.93
CA ILE A 97 -2.86 -6.57 5.26
C ILE A 97 -4.18 -6.86 5.98
N ILE A 98 -5.15 -5.94 5.97
CA ILE A 98 -6.46 -6.15 6.60
C ILE A 98 -7.19 -7.34 5.97
N THR A 99 -7.27 -7.38 4.64
CA THR A 99 -7.96 -8.47 3.94
C THR A 99 -7.26 -9.81 4.17
N SER A 100 -5.93 -9.84 4.16
CA SER A 100 -5.14 -11.04 4.50
C SER A 100 -5.35 -11.52 5.93
N THR A 101 -5.59 -10.58 6.86
CA THR A 101 -5.84 -10.91 8.26
C THR A 101 -7.25 -11.44 8.48
N ILE A 102 -8.26 -10.81 7.87
CA ILE A 102 -9.69 -11.13 8.10
C ILE A 102 -10.11 -12.40 7.37
N PHE A 103 -9.78 -12.52 6.08
CA PHE A 103 -10.22 -13.65 5.27
C PHE A 103 -9.34 -14.89 5.49
N ARG A 104 -9.93 -16.07 5.31
CA ARG A 104 -9.23 -17.38 5.39
C ARG A 104 -8.87 -17.96 4.02
N LYS A 105 -9.54 -17.48 2.96
CA LYS A 105 -9.31 -17.93 1.58
C LYS A 105 -8.50 -16.90 0.82
N ARG A 106 -7.39 -17.33 0.24
CA ARG A 106 -6.48 -16.44 -0.51
C ARG A 106 -7.20 -15.73 -1.66
N ASN A 107 -7.99 -16.47 -2.44
CA ASN A 107 -8.75 -15.91 -3.56
C ASN A 107 -9.73 -14.81 -3.11
N THR A 108 -10.32 -14.92 -1.92
CA THR A 108 -11.23 -13.91 -1.38
C THR A 108 -10.45 -12.65 -0.97
N ALA A 109 -9.35 -12.82 -0.25
CA ALA A 109 -8.50 -11.68 0.14
C ALA A 109 -7.98 -10.91 -1.08
N ASP A 110 -7.47 -11.62 -2.09
CA ASP A 110 -6.98 -11.02 -3.33
C ASP A 110 -8.09 -10.29 -4.09
N THR A 111 -9.26 -10.93 -4.27
CA THR A 111 -10.40 -10.34 -4.99
C THR A 111 -10.89 -9.05 -4.33
N VAL A 112 -11.05 -9.06 -3.00
CA VAL A 112 -11.51 -7.87 -2.26
C VAL A 112 -10.48 -6.75 -2.34
N THR A 113 -9.19 -7.07 -2.21
CA THR A 113 -8.11 -6.07 -2.29
C THR A 113 -8.05 -5.46 -3.69
N LEU A 114 -8.17 -6.28 -4.74
CA LEU A 114 -8.18 -5.84 -6.13
C LEU A 114 -9.41 -4.98 -6.46
N PHE A 115 -10.58 -5.37 -5.97
CA PHE A 115 -11.79 -4.57 -6.10
C PHE A 115 -11.61 -3.18 -5.47
N LEU A 116 -11.11 -3.11 -4.24
CA LEU A 116 -10.89 -1.83 -3.56
C LEU A 116 -9.82 -0.97 -4.28
N LEU A 117 -8.73 -1.59 -4.75
CA LEU A 117 -7.73 -0.91 -5.57
C LEU A 117 -8.37 -0.28 -6.82
N GLY A 118 -9.11 -1.07 -7.59
CA GLY A 118 -9.80 -0.62 -8.80
C GLY A 118 -10.84 0.44 -8.51
N PHE A 119 -11.63 0.27 -7.45
CA PHE A 119 -12.66 1.22 -7.02
C PHE A 119 -12.06 2.60 -6.70
N PHE A 120 -11.03 2.67 -5.84
CA PHE A 120 -10.38 3.94 -5.50
C PHE A 120 -9.64 4.57 -6.68
N TYR A 121 -9.08 3.76 -7.57
CA TYR A 121 -8.46 4.25 -8.80
C TYR A 121 -9.50 4.88 -9.74
N ILE A 122 -10.62 4.20 -10.00
CA ILE A 122 -11.71 4.70 -10.84
C ILE A 122 -12.30 5.99 -10.25
N LEU A 123 -12.54 6.05 -8.94
CA LEU A 123 -12.98 7.28 -8.28
C LEU A 123 -11.99 8.44 -8.49
N GLY A 124 -10.69 8.17 -8.37
CA GLY A 124 -9.64 9.17 -8.65
C GLY A 124 -9.64 9.63 -10.11
N LEU A 125 -9.85 8.70 -11.04
CA LEU A 125 -9.95 8.98 -12.47
C LEU A 125 -11.18 9.84 -12.80
N ILE A 126 -12.35 9.49 -12.27
CA ILE A 126 -13.59 10.27 -12.44
C ILE A 126 -13.39 11.70 -11.94
N ALA A 127 -12.81 11.87 -10.75
CA ALA A 127 -12.52 13.18 -10.17
C ALA A 127 -11.54 14.02 -10.99
N ARG A 128 -10.66 13.38 -11.77
CA ARG A 128 -9.70 14.04 -12.66
C ARG A 128 -10.33 14.47 -13.98
N VAL A 129 -11.20 13.64 -14.54
CA VAL A 129 -11.81 13.87 -15.86
C VAL A 129 -13.00 14.84 -15.78
N TYR A 130 -13.79 14.75 -14.72
CA TYR A 130 -15.02 15.52 -14.58
C TYR A 130 -14.91 16.55 -13.45
N GLU A 131 -14.83 17.83 -13.82
CA GLU A 131 -14.65 18.94 -12.88
C GLU A 131 -15.75 19.02 -11.81
N LYS A 132 -17.00 18.69 -12.19
CA LYS A 132 -18.15 18.56 -11.28
C LYS A 132 -17.88 17.62 -10.10
N TYR A 133 -17.07 16.59 -10.30
CA TYR A 133 -16.74 15.56 -9.31
C TYR A 133 -15.37 15.74 -8.66
N SER A 134 -14.75 16.90 -8.81
CA SER A 134 -13.43 17.21 -8.23
C SER A 134 -13.37 17.02 -6.70
N TYR A 135 -14.49 17.15 -5.98
CA TYR A 135 -14.57 16.90 -4.54
C TYR A 135 -14.25 15.44 -4.18
N ILE A 136 -14.50 14.47 -5.07
CA ILE A 136 -14.20 13.04 -4.88
C ILE A 136 -12.70 12.81 -4.77
N LYS A 137 -11.87 13.72 -5.31
CA LYS A 137 -10.41 13.64 -5.23
C LYS A 137 -9.88 13.49 -3.80
N LYS A 138 -10.60 14.04 -2.82
CA LYS A 138 -10.25 13.98 -1.39
C LYS A 138 -10.59 12.63 -0.73
N LEU A 139 -11.31 11.74 -1.41
CA LEU A 139 -11.75 10.44 -0.88
C LEU A 139 -10.85 9.27 -1.30
N THR A 140 -9.88 9.50 -2.17
CA THR A 140 -9.04 8.44 -2.72
C THR A 140 -7.56 8.83 -2.67
N PRO A 141 -6.65 7.89 -2.38
CA PRO A 141 -5.22 8.18 -2.35
C PRO A 141 -4.72 8.55 -3.76
N PHE A 142 -5.31 8.00 -4.83
CA PHE A 142 -4.98 8.32 -6.22
C PHE A 142 -5.35 9.75 -6.59
N GLY A 143 -6.40 10.29 -5.98
CA GLY A 143 -6.77 11.69 -6.12
C GLY A 143 -5.88 12.61 -5.30
N ILE A 144 -5.70 12.31 -4.00
CA ILE A 144 -4.94 13.17 -3.08
C ILE A 144 -3.46 13.30 -3.51
N PHE A 145 -2.85 12.22 -4.00
CA PHE A 145 -1.44 12.16 -4.37
C PHE A 145 -1.22 12.13 -5.89
N ASP A 146 -2.11 12.80 -6.63
CA ASP A 146 -2.06 12.88 -8.09
C ASP A 146 -0.76 13.59 -8.56
N PRO A 147 0.11 12.91 -9.33
CA PRO A 147 1.33 13.52 -9.85
C PRO A 147 1.05 14.77 -10.71
N ALA A 148 -0.07 14.84 -11.41
CA ALA A 148 -0.41 15.99 -12.24
C ALA A 148 -0.62 17.26 -11.40
N ASP A 149 -1.19 17.13 -10.19
CA ASP A 149 -1.37 18.26 -9.28
C ASP A 149 -0.06 18.68 -8.64
N ILE A 150 0.78 17.72 -8.27
CA ILE A 150 2.12 17.98 -7.72
C ILE A 150 2.97 18.72 -8.76
N ILE A 151 2.89 18.32 -10.03
CA ILE A 151 3.60 19.00 -11.11
C ILE A 151 3.11 20.44 -11.30
N LYS A 152 1.79 20.67 -11.22
CA LYS A 152 1.20 22.01 -11.40
C LYS A 152 1.44 22.95 -10.22
N THR A 153 1.38 22.44 -9.00
CA THR A 153 1.41 23.26 -7.77
C THR A 153 2.79 23.30 -7.09
N ASN A 154 3.69 22.40 -7.48
CA ASN A 154 4.95 22.12 -6.80
C ASN A 154 4.79 21.96 -5.28
N SER A 155 3.72 21.27 -4.87
CA SER A 155 3.37 21.10 -3.46
C SER A 155 3.02 19.65 -3.15
N PHE A 156 3.27 19.24 -1.91
CA PHE A 156 2.95 17.90 -1.41
C PHE A 156 2.01 18.00 -0.20
N ASN A 157 0.99 17.13 -0.17
CA ASN A 157 0.01 17.11 0.91
C ASN A 157 0.52 16.31 2.11
N TYR A 158 1.41 16.92 2.91
CA TYR A 158 1.99 16.30 4.11
C TYR A 158 0.93 15.84 5.13
N LYS A 159 -0.16 16.61 5.30
CA LYS A 159 -1.23 16.27 6.24
C LYS A 159 -1.89 14.94 5.88
N ALA A 160 -2.24 14.75 4.60
CA ALA A 160 -2.82 13.50 4.14
C ALA A 160 -1.81 12.34 4.20
N PHE A 161 -0.53 12.62 3.97
CA PHE A 161 0.52 11.59 4.06
C PHE A 161 0.63 11.04 5.48
N VAL A 162 0.76 11.93 6.47
CA VAL A 162 0.79 11.56 7.89
C VAL A 162 -0.48 10.79 8.28
N PHE A 163 -1.64 11.21 7.79
CA PHE A 163 -2.90 10.49 8.04
C PHE A 163 -2.88 9.05 7.51
N ILE A 164 -2.33 8.80 6.32
CA ILE A 164 -2.17 7.45 5.78
C ILE A 164 -1.22 6.61 6.64
N ILE A 165 -0.10 7.20 7.11
CA ILE A 165 0.81 6.50 8.01
C ILE A 165 0.11 6.12 9.32
N LEU A 166 -0.67 7.03 9.91
CA LEU A 166 -1.45 6.74 11.11
C LEU A 166 -2.49 5.64 10.89
N LEU A 167 -3.18 5.65 9.74
CA LEU A 167 -4.09 4.58 9.34
C LEU A 167 -3.38 3.24 9.20
N TYR A 168 -2.19 3.22 8.60
CA TYR A 168 -1.37 2.00 8.46
C TYR A 168 -0.95 1.44 9.83
N LEU A 169 -0.56 2.31 10.77
CA LEU A 169 -0.22 1.91 12.13
C LEU A 169 -1.44 1.38 12.90
N ALA A 170 -2.58 2.07 12.80
CA ALA A 170 -3.85 1.61 13.40
C ALA A 170 -4.29 0.26 12.83
N CYS A 171 -4.15 0.07 11.51
CA CYS A 171 -4.37 -1.20 10.82
C CYS A 171 -3.44 -2.29 11.36
N THR A 172 -2.16 -1.99 11.56
CA THR A 172 -1.18 -2.94 12.11
C THR A 172 -1.60 -3.41 13.52
N ILE A 173 -1.96 -2.47 14.39
CA ILE A 173 -2.45 -2.78 15.74
C ILE A 173 -3.72 -3.63 15.67
N PHE A 174 -4.68 -3.23 14.85
CA PHE A 174 -5.92 -3.97 14.62
C PHE A 174 -5.64 -5.39 14.17
N SER A 175 -4.79 -5.59 13.15
CA SER A 175 -4.46 -6.90 12.62
C SER A 175 -3.82 -7.81 13.67
N VAL A 176 -2.90 -7.29 14.49
CA VAL A 176 -2.26 -8.04 15.57
C VAL A 176 -3.27 -8.47 16.64
N LEU A 177 -4.13 -7.55 17.10
CA LEU A 177 -5.13 -7.83 18.13
C LEU A 177 -6.25 -8.76 17.63
N TYR A 178 -6.69 -8.57 16.39
CA TYR A 178 -7.71 -9.40 15.76
C TYR A 178 -7.20 -10.83 15.59
N TYR A 179 -5.97 -11.00 15.07
CA TYR A 179 -5.40 -12.31 14.80
C TYR A 179 -5.14 -13.15 16.05
N GLU A 180 -4.85 -12.49 17.18
CA GLU A 180 -4.70 -13.17 18.47
C GLU A 180 -5.95 -13.98 18.84
N ARG A 181 -7.13 -13.41 18.58
CA ARG A 181 -8.45 -14.00 18.88
C ARG A 181 -9.03 -14.80 17.72
N LYS A 182 -8.44 -14.70 16.52
CA LYS A 182 -8.90 -15.41 15.34
C LYS A 182 -8.73 -16.91 15.58
N ASP A 183 -9.78 -17.66 15.30
CA ASP A 183 -9.67 -19.12 15.30
C ASP A 183 -8.90 -19.57 14.05
N ILE A 184 -7.84 -20.34 14.28
CA ILE A 184 -6.88 -20.79 13.26
C ILE A 184 -7.02 -22.31 13.04
N TYR A 185 -7.66 -23.02 13.97
CA TYR A 185 -7.86 -24.45 13.87
C TYR A 185 -9.21 -24.71 13.18
N ALA A 186 -9.20 -25.57 12.17
CA ALA A 186 -10.40 -26.09 11.51
C ALA A 186 -10.24 -27.61 11.35
#